data_AF-A0A654U3E7-F1
#
_entry.id   AF-A0A654U3E7-F1
#
_cell.length_a   1.000
_cell.length_b   1.000
_cell.length_c   1.000
_cell.angle_alpha   90.00
_cell.angle_beta   90.00
_cell.angle_gamma   90.00
#
_symmetry.space_group_name_H-M   'P 1'
#
loop_
_entity.id
_entity.type
_entity.pdbx_description
1 polymer ?
#
loop_
_entity_poly.entity_id
_entity_poly.type
_entity_poly.pdbx_seq_one_letter_code
_entity_poly.pdbx_strand_id
1 'polypeptide(L)'
;MAATGFDSLVNDRANRMRWPHGRMRYYIAMLAELSRLRPLPFRLVLDGTEEIVADLTLADFGNTRSYGGGLLICPNADHSDGLLDITMAQSDSRTKLLRLFPTIFKGAHVELDEVSTTRAKTVHVECPGINVYADGDFACPLPAEISAVPAALQVLRPRHG
;
A
#
# COMPACT_ATOMS: atom_id res chain seq x y z
N MET A 1 8.51 1.48 -1.14
CA MET A 1 7.12 0.98 -1.22
C MET A 1 6.26 2.11 -1.76
N ALA A 2 5.28 1.85 -2.63
CA ALA A 2 4.44 2.90 -3.20
C ALA A 2 2.95 2.64 -2.89
N ALA A 3 2.23 3.70 -2.53
CA ALA A 3 0.81 3.69 -2.21
C ALA A 3 0.07 4.72 -3.06
N THR A 4 -1.14 4.42 -3.48
CA THR A 4 -1.99 5.39 -4.19
C THR A 4 -2.96 6.08 -3.24
N GLY A 5 -2.92 7.41 -3.23
CA GLY A 5 -3.94 8.28 -2.65
C GLY A 5 -3.93 8.46 -1.12
N PHE A 6 -2.92 7.97 -0.41
CA PHE A 6 -3.08 7.75 1.03
C PHE A 6 -2.09 8.48 1.95
N ASP A 7 -0.80 8.60 1.62
CA ASP A 7 0.19 8.96 2.64
C ASP A 7 0.26 10.45 3.02
N SER A 8 -0.02 11.40 2.13
CA SER A 8 0.06 12.84 2.51
C SER A 8 -1.04 13.30 3.47
N LEU A 9 -2.26 12.78 3.32
CA LEU A 9 -3.39 13.15 4.18
C LEU A 9 -3.22 12.58 5.60
N VAL A 10 -2.65 11.37 5.68
CA VAL A 10 -2.31 10.72 6.95
C VAL A 10 -1.21 11.47 7.67
N ASN A 11 -0.18 11.94 6.95
CA ASN A 11 0.93 12.67 7.57
C ASN A 11 0.50 14.06 8.07
N ASP A 12 -0.31 14.82 7.29
CA ASP A 12 -0.83 16.12 7.75
C ASP A 12 -1.80 15.98 8.93
N ARG A 13 -2.64 14.93 8.93
CA ARG A 13 -3.56 14.67 10.05
C ARG A 13 -2.86 14.15 11.29
N ALA A 14 -1.87 13.26 11.12
CA ALA A 14 -1.00 12.84 12.20
C ALA A 14 -0.39 14.08 12.84
N ASN A 15 0.24 14.98 12.07
CA ASN A 15 0.86 16.21 12.57
C ASN A 15 -0.08 17.15 13.35
N ARG A 16 -1.40 17.07 13.15
CA ARG A 16 -2.39 17.86 13.92
C ARG A 16 -2.86 17.19 15.23
N MET A 17 -2.70 15.88 15.40
CA MET A 17 -3.14 15.17 16.61
C MET A 17 -2.16 15.35 17.78
N ARG A 18 -2.62 15.86 18.94
CA ARG A 18 -1.76 16.03 20.12
C ARG A 18 -1.64 14.77 21.00
N TRP A 19 -2.52 13.79 20.79
CA TRP A 19 -2.61 12.53 21.54
C TRP A 19 -3.29 11.47 20.66
N PRO A 20 -2.92 10.17 20.73
CA PRO A 20 -1.90 9.54 21.58
C PRO A 20 -0.45 9.77 21.10
N HIS A 21 0.53 9.40 21.92
CA HIS A 21 1.96 9.60 21.65
C HIS A 21 2.57 8.44 20.84
N GLY A 22 3.64 8.73 20.10
CA GLY A 22 4.44 7.72 19.37
C GLY A 22 3.74 7.14 18.13
N ARG A 23 4.09 5.91 17.76
CA ARG A 23 3.61 5.22 16.54
C ARG A 23 2.09 5.09 16.45
N MET A 24 1.39 5.07 17.59
CA MET A 24 -0.07 4.96 17.65
C MET A 24 -0.79 6.13 16.99
N ARG A 25 -0.18 7.32 17.02
CA ARG A 25 -0.67 8.53 16.35
C ARG A 25 -0.79 8.34 14.84
N TYR A 26 0.25 7.75 14.24
CA TYR A 26 0.30 7.46 12.81
C TYR A 26 -0.78 6.46 12.44
N TYR A 27 -0.94 5.38 13.21
CA TYR A 27 -1.96 4.37 12.96
C TYR A 27 -3.39 4.92 13.05
N ILE A 28 -3.68 5.81 14.00
CA ILE A 28 -5.01 6.40 14.10
C ILE A 28 -5.28 7.39 12.96
N ALA A 29 -4.29 8.21 12.58
CA ALA A 29 -4.43 9.08 11.42
C ALA A 29 -4.66 8.27 10.14
N MET A 30 -3.91 7.17 9.99
CA MET A 30 -4.03 6.22 8.89
C MET A 30 -5.42 5.60 8.84
N LEU A 31 -5.91 5.08 9.97
CA LEU A 31 -7.26 4.53 10.09
C LEU A 31 -8.36 5.55 9.83
N ALA A 32 -8.17 6.80 10.29
CA ALA A 32 -9.13 7.87 10.09
C ALA A 32 -9.26 8.25 8.62
N GLU A 33 -8.15 8.31 7.87
CA GLU A 33 -8.21 8.56 6.43
C GLU A 33 -8.73 7.34 5.67
N LEU A 34 -8.34 6.11 6.04
CA LEU A 34 -8.91 4.87 5.47
C LEU A 34 -10.44 4.87 5.57
N SER A 35 -10.98 5.25 6.74
CA SER A 35 -12.43 5.29 6.97
C SER A 35 -13.18 6.30 6.07
N ARG A 36 -12.48 7.23 5.44
CA ARG A 36 -13.06 8.24 4.52
C ARG A 36 -12.98 7.84 3.06
N LEU A 37 -12.11 6.87 2.74
CA LEU A 37 -11.96 6.39 1.38
C LEU A 37 -13.25 5.74 0.92
N ARG A 38 -13.53 5.95 -0.35
CA ARG A 38 -14.60 5.28 -1.09
C ARG A 38 -13.93 4.44 -2.17
N PRO A 39 -14.55 3.37 -2.64
CA PRO A 39 -14.08 2.70 -3.84
C PRO A 39 -13.95 3.69 -4.99
N LEU A 40 -12.82 3.63 -5.69
CA LEU A 40 -12.49 4.47 -6.84
C LEU A 40 -12.19 3.58 -8.05
N PRO A 41 -12.47 4.04 -9.27
CA PRO A 41 -12.30 3.23 -10.47
C PRO A 41 -10.81 3.13 -10.81
N PHE A 42 -10.17 2.05 -10.37
CA PHE A 42 -8.80 1.73 -10.70
C PHE A 42 -8.75 0.88 -11.97
N ARG A 43 -7.77 1.17 -12.82
CA ARG A 43 -7.32 0.30 -13.89
C ARG A 43 -5.84 0.02 -13.70
N LEU A 44 -5.48 -1.26 -13.62
CA LEU A 44 -4.12 -1.75 -13.46
C LEU A 44 -3.78 -2.62 -14.67
N VAL A 45 -2.63 -2.35 -15.31
CA VAL A 45 -2.09 -3.22 -16.36
C VAL A 45 -0.77 -3.81 -15.88
N LEU A 46 -0.78 -5.11 -15.62
CA LEU A 46 0.34 -5.89 -15.08
C LEU A 46 1.15 -6.48 -16.22
N ASP A 47 2.45 -6.21 -16.23
CA ASP A 47 3.42 -6.72 -17.21
C ASP A 47 2.99 -6.53 -18.68
N GLY A 48 2.16 -5.52 -18.94
CA GLY A 48 1.62 -5.19 -20.26
C GLY A 48 0.55 -6.15 -20.80
N THR A 49 0.15 -7.17 -20.04
CA THR A 49 -0.71 -8.26 -20.56
C THR A 49 -1.97 -8.50 -19.74
N GLU A 50 -1.89 -8.44 -18.41
CA GLU A 50 -3.04 -8.69 -17.56
C GLU A 50 -3.66 -7.36 -17.13
N GLU A 51 -4.97 -7.23 -17.31
CA GLU A 51 -5.70 -6.01 -16.97
C GLU A 51 -6.69 -6.27 -15.84
N ILE A 52 -6.62 -5.45 -14.79
CA ILE A 52 -7.56 -5.43 -13.68
C ILE A 52 -8.28 -4.10 -13.70
N VAL A 53 -9.61 -4.13 -13.88
CA VAL A 53 -10.48 -2.96 -13.76
C VAL A 53 -11.45 -3.20 -12.61
N ALA A 54 -11.32 -2.42 -11.54
CA ALA A 54 -12.10 -2.61 -10.34
C ALA A 54 -12.27 -1.31 -9.55
N ASP A 55 -13.38 -1.20 -8.83
CA ASP A 55 -13.57 -0.17 -7.83
C ASP A 55 -12.84 -0.56 -6.55
N LEU A 56 -11.66 0.04 -6.31
CA LEU A 56 -10.81 -0.28 -5.17
C LEU A 56 -10.81 0.87 -4.15
N THR A 57 -10.81 0.50 -2.88
CA THR A 57 -10.61 1.46 -1.78
C THR A 57 -9.16 1.89 -1.69
N LEU A 58 -8.23 0.96 -1.96
CA LEU A 58 -6.79 1.21 -1.97
C LEU A 58 -6.07 0.19 -2.86
N ALA A 59 -4.92 0.60 -3.39
CA ALA A 59 -3.95 -0.25 -4.06
C ALA A 59 -2.53 0.11 -3.60
N ASP A 60 -1.84 -0.87 -3.02
CA ASP A 60 -0.48 -0.78 -2.50
C ASP A 60 0.48 -1.62 -3.36
N PHE A 61 1.68 -1.11 -3.60
CA PHE A 61 2.72 -1.70 -4.45
C PHE A 61 4.02 -1.85 -3.65
N GLY A 62 4.29 -3.06 -3.19
CA GLY A 62 5.38 -3.35 -2.25
C GLY A 62 6.46 -4.26 -2.80
N ASN A 63 7.71 -3.77 -2.77
CA ASN A 63 8.91 -4.61 -2.91
C ASN A 63 9.36 -5.20 -1.54
N THR A 64 8.81 -4.71 -0.43
CA THR A 64 9.17 -5.15 0.93
C THR A 64 7.92 -5.48 1.72
N ARG A 65 8.07 -6.31 2.75
CA ARG A 65 6.92 -6.87 3.48
C ARG A 65 6.08 -5.86 4.24
N SER A 66 6.69 -4.77 4.68
CA SER A 66 6.08 -3.85 5.61
C SER A 66 6.25 -2.40 5.23
N TYR A 67 5.24 -1.58 5.53
CA TYR A 67 5.47 -0.17 5.78
C TYR A 67 6.30 0.03 7.06
N GLY A 68 6.97 1.18 7.13
CA GLY A 68 7.58 1.65 8.37
C GLY A 68 6.59 1.58 9.53
N GLY A 69 7.01 1.04 10.67
CA GLY A 69 6.11 0.82 11.82
C GLY A 69 5.82 -0.64 12.14
N GLY A 70 6.01 -1.56 11.18
CA GLY A 70 5.69 -2.98 11.36
C GLY A 70 4.31 -3.36 10.83
N LEU A 71 3.75 -2.57 9.91
CA LEU A 71 2.51 -2.88 9.21
C LEU A 71 2.82 -3.78 8.02
N LEU A 72 2.46 -5.06 8.09
CA LEU A 72 2.76 -6.05 7.05
C LEU A 72 1.77 -5.95 5.90
N ILE A 73 1.80 -4.86 5.11
CA ILE A 73 0.84 -4.63 4.03
C ILE A 73 1.00 -5.62 2.87
N CYS A 74 2.25 -5.94 2.52
CA CYS A 74 2.58 -6.93 1.49
C CYS A 74 3.32 -8.10 2.14
N PRO A 75 2.68 -8.90 3.03
CA PRO A 75 3.37 -9.83 3.92
C PRO A 75 4.21 -10.88 3.19
N ASN A 76 3.86 -11.17 1.94
CA ASN A 76 4.53 -12.14 1.08
C ASN A 76 5.64 -11.55 0.20
N ALA A 77 5.84 -10.23 0.24
CA ALA A 77 6.85 -9.55 -0.58
C ALA A 77 8.26 -10.08 -0.30
N ASP A 78 9.01 -10.27 -1.38
CA ASP A 78 10.41 -10.64 -1.38
C ASP A 78 11.21 -9.63 -2.20
N HIS A 79 11.95 -8.77 -1.51
CA HIS A 79 12.78 -7.74 -2.12
C HIS A 79 13.90 -8.27 -3.04
N SER A 80 14.13 -9.58 -3.07
CA SER A 80 15.17 -10.22 -3.87
C SER A 80 14.67 -10.87 -5.17
N ASP A 81 13.35 -11.01 -5.36
CA ASP A 81 12.80 -11.73 -6.52
C ASP A 81 12.55 -10.84 -7.75
N GLY A 82 12.67 -9.52 -7.60
CA GLY A 82 12.47 -8.55 -8.67
C GLY A 82 10.99 -8.35 -9.04
N LEU A 83 10.06 -8.67 -8.14
CA LEU A 83 8.62 -8.47 -8.30
C LEU A 83 8.09 -7.44 -7.31
N LEU A 84 7.00 -6.79 -7.71
CA LEU A 84 6.13 -6.03 -6.82
C LEU A 84 5.03 -6.96 -6.32
N ASP A 85 4.82 -7.01 -5.01
CA ASP A 85 3.57 -7.48 -4.43
C ASP A 85 2.54 -6.35 -4.50
N ILE A 86 1.40 -6.64 -5.10
CA ILE A 86 0.31 -5.69 -5.30
C ILE A 86 -0.83 -6.13 -4.41
N THR A 87 -1.18 -5.30 -3.45
CA THR A 87 -2.28 -5.56 -2.50
C THR A 87 -3.41 -4.58 -2.78
N MET A 88 -4.58 -5.11 -3.11
CA MET A 88 -5.77 -4.35 -3.45
C MET A 88 -6.82 -4.62 -2.39
N ALA A 89 -7.39 -3.58 -1.80
CA ALA A 89 -8.53 -3.74 -0.91
C ALA A 89 -9.77 -3.09 -1.51
N GLN A 90 -10.87 -3.83 -1.48
CA GLN A 90 -12.19 -3.37 -1.90
C GLN A 90 -13.15 -3.49 -0.72
N SER A 91 -13.63 -2.36 -0.22
CA SER A 91 -14.67 -2.35 0.80
C SER A 91 -15.66 -1.20 0.59
N ASP A 92 -16.93 -1.57 0.55
CA ASP A 92 -18.08 -0.66 0.60
C ASP A 92 -18.45 -0.27 2.05
N SER A 93 -17.86 -0.94 3.04
CA SER A 93 -18.19 -0.79 4.46
C SER A 93 -17.00 -0.32 5.28
N ARG A 94 -17.13 0.88 5.86
CA ARG A 94 -16.15 1.42 6.81
C ARG A 94 -15.86 0.45 7.95
N THR A 95 -16.87 -0.24 8.46
CA THR A 95 -16.71 -1.19 9.57
C THR A 95 -15.89 -2.40 9.18
N LYS A 96 -16.03 -2.89 7.95
CA LYS A 96 -15.20 -4.00 7.43
C LYS A 96 -13.74 -3.56 7.29
N LEU A 97 -13.50 -2.36 6.74
CA LEU A 97 -12.15 -1.79 6.64
C LEU A 97 -11.50 -1.57 8.01
N LEU A 98 -12.26 -1.11 9.01
CA LEU A 98 -11.77 -0.96 10.39
C LEU A 98 -11.42 -2.31 11.04
N ARG A 99 -12.13 -3.39 10.71
CA ARG A 99 -11.85 -4.75 11.21
C ARG A 99 -10.66 -5.41 10.52
N LEU A 100 -10.34 -4.98 9.30
CA LEU A 100 -9.15 -5.40 8.57
C LEU A 100 -7.88 -4.81 9.20
N PHE A 101 -7.98 -3.62 9.78
CA PHE A 101 -6.79 -2.92 10.26
C PHE A 101 -5.90 -3.71 11.26
N PRO A 102 -6.45 -4.37 12.31
CA PRO A 102 -5.65 -5.16 13.22
C PRO A 102 -4.97 -6.37 12.56
N THR A 103 -5.53 -6.92 11.48
CA THR A 103 -4.97 -8.10 10.82
C THR A 103 -3.72 -7.75 10.00
N ILE A 104 -3.56 -6.49 9.57
CA ILE A 104 -2.34 -5.97 8.90
C ILE A 104 -1.09 -6.15 9.76
N PHE A 105 -1.18 -6.00 11.08
CA PHE A 105 -0.02 -6.19 11.96
C PHE A 105 0.49 -7.62 11.98
N LYS A 106 -0.35 -8.59 11.60
CA LYS A 106 -0.01 -10.00 11.49
C LYS A 106 0.16 -10.44 10.02
N GLY A 107 -0.12 -9.56 9.06
CA GLY A 107 -0.18 -9.90 7.64
C GLY A 107 -1.38 -10.78 7.26
N ALA A 108 -2.36 -10.97 8.14
CA ALA A 108 -3.50 -11.87 7.91
C ALA A 108 -4.65 -11.21 7.13
N HIS A 109 -4.54 -9.92 6.79
CA HIS A 109 -5.53 -9.22 5.97
C HIS A 109 -5.61 -9.79 4.55
N VAL A 110 -4.54 -10.39 4.03
CA VAL A 110 -4.52 -11.03 2.70
C VAL A 110 -5.39 -12.29 2.60
N GLU A 111 -5.88 -12.81 3.73
CA GLU A 111 -6.80 -13.95 3.80
C GLU A 111 -8.28 -13.53 3.82
N LEU A 112 -8.56 -12.22 3.85
CA LEU A 112 -9.91 -11.68 3.92
C LEU A 112 -10.48 -11.48 2.50
N ASP A 113 -11.77 -11.74 2.33
CA ASP A 113 -12.47 -11.60 1.04
C ASP A 113 -12.39 -10.16 0.46
N GLU A 114 -12.22 -9.16 1.33
CA GLU A 114 -12.06 -7.76 0.91
C GLU A 114 -10.67 -7.44 0.32
N VAL A 115 -9.71 -8.38 0.36
CA VAL A 115 -8.34 -8.17 -0.08
C VAL A 115 -7.97 -9.18 -1.17
N SER A 116 -7.45 -8.66 -2.28
CA SER A 116 -6.80 -9.48 -3.29
C SER A 116 -5.32 -9.10 -3.41
N THR A 117 -4.50 -10.09 -3.77
CA THR A 117 -3.07 -9.89 -4.00
C THR A 117 -2.65 -10.48 -5.32
N THR A 118 -1.70 -9.82 -5.99
CA THR A 118 -1.06 -10.31 -7.21
C THR A 118 0.38 -9.84 -7.26
N ARG A 119 1.18 -10.34 -8.21
CA ARG A 119 2.59 -10.01 -8.34
C ARG A 119 2.92 -9.68 -9.80
N ALA A 120 3.71 -8.64 -10.02
CA ALA A 120 4.15 -8.23 -11.36
C ALA A 120 5.51 -7.54 -11.30
N LYS A 121 6.24 -7.51 -12.42
CA LYS A 121 7.49 -6.72 -12.53
C LYS A 121 7.18 -5.25 -12.74
N THR A 122 6.14 -4.98 -13.52
CA THR A 122 5.70 -3.65 -13.91
C THR A 122 4.19 -3.56 -13.79
N VAL A 123 3.71 -2.41 -13.34
CA VAL A 123 2.28 -2.10 -13.30
C VAL A 123 2.04 -0.68 -13.79
N HIS A 124 1.21 -0.54 -14.81
CA HIS A 124 0.62 0.73 -15.17
C HIS A 124 -0.64 0.95 -14.34
N VAL A 125 -0.74 2.08 -13.67
CA VAL A 125 -1.83 2.40 -12.73
C VAL A 125 -2.55 3.64 -13.24
N GLU A 126 -3.88 3.54 -13.32
CA GLU A 126 -4.75 4.66 -13.66
C GLU A 126 -5.87 4.78 -12.61
N CYS A 127 -6.04 5.98 -12.07
CA CYS A 127 -7.20 6.34 -11.26
C CYS A 127 -7.34 7.88 -11.23
N PRO A 128 -8.45 8.45 -11.70
CA PRO A 128 -8.60 9.91 -11.80
C PRO A 128 -8.49 10.64 -10.45
N GLY A 129 -7.68 11.70 -10.42
CA GLY A 129 -7.58 12.59 -9.25
C GLY A 129 -6.79 12.01 -8.07
N ILE A 130 -6.06 10.93 -8.28
CA ILE A 130 -5.25 10.26 -7.26
C ILE A 130 -3.76 10.48 -7.50
N ASN A 131 -3.03 10.63 -6.41
CA ASN A 131 -1.58 10.80 -6.40
C ASN A 131 -0.90 9.54 -5.88
N VAL A 132 0.26 9.21 -6.43
CA VAL A 132 1.18 8.19 -5.94
C VAL A 132 2.08 8.79 -4.86
N TYR A 133 2.24 8.06 -3.77
CA TYR A 133 3.20 8.32 -2.72
C TYR A 133 4.19 7.16 -2.67
N ALA A 134 5.47 7.48 -2.52
CA ALA A 134 6.53 6.50 -2.34
C ALA A 134 7.23 6.75 -1.00
N ASP A 135 7.24 5.74 -0.14
CA ASP A 135 7.83 5.79 1.21
C ASP A 135 7.38 7.00 2.06
N GLY A 136 6.14 7.45 1.87
CA GLY A 136 5.53 8.57 2.59
C GLY A 136 5.65 9.94 1.90
N ASP A 137 6.43 10.05 0.82
CA ASP A 137 6.63 11.28 0.06
C ASP A 137 5.84 11.28 -1.24
N PHE A 138 5.41 12.47 -1.69
CA PHE A 138 4.73 12.61 -2.98
C PHE A 138 5.67 12.22 -4.12
N ALA A 139 5.23 11.28 -4.96
CA ALA A 139 5.98 10.86 -6.13
C ALA A 139 5.47 11.55 -7.41
N CYS A 140 4.20 11.31 -7.77
CA CYS A 140 3.58 11.84 -8.99
C CYS A 140 2.05 11.70 -8.95
N PRO A 141 1.29 12.44 -9.78
CA PRO A 141 -0.11 12.12 -10.02
C PRO A 141 -0.25 10.85 -10.89
N LEU A 142 -1.38 10.15 -10.79
CA LEU A 142 -1.76 9.11 -11.75
C LEU A 142 -2.24 9.75 -13.08
N PRO A 143 -2.05 9.08 -14.23
CA PRO A 143 -1.52 7.71 -14.39
C PRO A 143 0.00 7.60 -14.23
N ALA A 144 0.47 6.44 -13.76
CA ALA A 144 1.89 6.19 -13.55
C ALA A 144 2.27 4.72 -13.82
N GLU A 145 3.51 4.49 -14.23
CA GLU A 145 4.11 3.16 -14.29
C GLU A 145 5.01 2.93 -13.08
N ILE A 146 4.85 1.79 -12.42
CA ILE A 146 5.64 1.38 -11.25
C ILE A 146 6.35 0.08 -11.61
N SER A 147 7.67 0.04 -11.45
CA SER A 147 8.50 -1.11 -11.82
C SER A 147 9.43 -1.54 -10.69
N ALA A 148 9.54 -2.85 -10.46
CA ALA A 148 10.62 -3.41 -9.66
C ALA A 148 11.90 -3.53 -10.52
N VAL A 149 12.98 -2.87 -10.09
CA VAL A 149 14.28 -2.99 -10.74
C VAL A 149 15.11 -4.05 -9.99
N PRO A 150 15.38 -5.22 -10.60
CA PRO A 150 16.08 -6.30 -9.93
C PRO A 150 17.52 -5.89 -9.59
N ALA A 151 17.95 -6.21 -8.37
CA ALA A 151 19.31 -5.96 -7.88
C ALA A 151 19.78 -4.49 -8.00
N ALA A 152 18.85 -3.52 -7.94
CA ALA A 152 19.17 -2.10 -8.09
C ALA A 152 20.08 -1.54 -7.00
N LEU A 153 20.12 -2.18 -5.82
CA LEU A 153 20.87 -1.71 -4.65
C LEU A 153 21.65 -2.85 -4.00
N GLN A 154 22.88 -2.56 -3.58
CA GLN A 154 23.67 -3.43 -2.70
C GLN A 154 23.61 -2.88 -1.28
N VAL A 155 23.12 -3.70 -0.34
CA VAL A 155 22.95 -3.30 1.06
C VAL A 155 23.86 -4.13 1.96
N LEU A 156 24.59 -3.45 2.86
CA LEU A 156 25.34 -4.10 3.93
C LEU A 156 24.39 -4.70 4.96
N ARG A 157 24.47 -6.01 5.17
CA ARG A 157 23.71 -6.73 6.20
C ARG A 157 24.63 -7.28 7.30
N PRO A 158 24.15 -7.42 8.55
CA PRO A 158 24.90 -8.10 9.59
C PRO A 158 25.29 -9.52 9.15
N ARG A 159 26.52 -9.96 9.46
CA ARG A 159 26.87 -11.37 9.29
C ARG A 159 26.08 -12.16 10.33
N HIS A 160 25.19 -13.03 9.88
CA HIS A 160 24.68 -14.09 10.74
C HIS A 160 25.85 -15.04 11.04
N GLY A 161 26.16 -15.19 12.33
CA GLY A 161 27.07 -16.22 12.84
C GLY A 161 26.40 -17.57 12.88
#